data_AF-A0A2V2XQL5-F1
#
_entry.id   AF-A0A2V2XQL5-F1
#
_cell.length_a   1.000
_cell.length_b   1.000
_cell.length_c   1.000
_cell.angle_alpha   90.00
_cell.angle_beta   90.00
_cell.angle_gamma   90.00
#
_symmetry.space_group_name_H-M   'P 1'
#
loop_
_entity.id
_entity.type
_entity.pdbx_description
1 polymer ?
#
loop_
_entity_poly.entity_id
_entity_poly.type
_entity_poly.pdbx_seq_one_letter_code
_entity_poly.pdbx_strand_id
1 'polypeptide(L)'
;MDRASLYLAMALALLGVREGVELSRELGADLRNVIGGSSKHRSLPRAIAEFYENTGFEAVEEPDSLVTMLTFIAQLARQDSIEPLKIQHRFLRVHLIPTLTHAVEKCQGLKPFLDIVVEDAGYLKQILTTETESK
;
A
#
# COMPACT_ATOMS: atom_id res chain seq x y z
N MET A 1 -13.45 7.96 -8.47
CA MET A 1 -12.13 7.35 -8.70
C MET A 1 -12.23 5.92 -8.17
N ASP A 2 -11.83 4.92 -8.95
CA ASP A 2 -11.79 3.53 -8.48
C ASP A 2 -10.59 3.29 -7.54
N ARG A 3 -10.64 2.21 -6.76
CA ARG A 3 -9.63 1.89 -5.73
C ARG A 3 -8.24 1.71 -6.32
N ALA A 4 -8.11 1.05 -7.46
CA ALA A 4 -6.82 0.84 -8.12
C ALA A 4 -6.18 2.17 -8.54
N SER A 5 -6.96 3.08 -9.12
CA SER A 5 -6.50 4.42 -9.50
C SER A 5 -6.06 5.26 -8.29
N LEU A 6 -6.72 5.11 -7.14
CA LEU A 6 -6.35 5.82 -5.91
C LEU A 6 -4.97 5.38 -5.41
N TYR A 7 -4.73 4.07 -5.32
CA TYR A 7 -3.43 3.53 -4.92
C TYR A 7 -2.30 3.91 -5.89
N LEU A 8 -2.58 3.91 -7.19
CA LEU A 8 -1.61 4.34 -8.19
C LEU A 8 -1.28 5.84 -8.05
N ALA A 9 -2.28 6.68 -7.77
CA ALA A 9 -2.07 8.11 -7.53
C ALA A 9 -1.19 8.36 -6.29
N MET A 10 -1.37 7.56 -5.23
CA MET A 10 -0.50 7.60 -4.06
C MET A 10 0.94 7.20 -4.41
N ALA A 11 1.14 6.12 -5.16
CA ALA A 11 2.47 5.69 -5.60
C ALA A 11 3.17 6.78 -6.44
N LEU A 12 2.45 7.40 -7.38
CA LEU A 12 2.97 8.49 -8.21
C LEU A 12 3.32 9.74 -7.40
N ALA A 13 2.53 10.04 -6.35
CA ALA A 13 2.82 11.14 -5.45
C ALA A 13 4.12 10.90 -4.66
N LEU A 14 4.41 9.67 -4.24
CA LEU A 14 5.69 9.32 -3.60
C LEU A 14 6.88 9.43 -4.57
N LEU A 15 6.67 9.08 -5.84
CA LEU A 15 7.70 9.23 -6.89
C LEU A 15 7.92 10.69 -7.31
N GLY A 16 7.11 11.64 -6.83
CA GLY A 16 7.19 13.04 -7.21
C GLY A 16 6.75 13.32 -8.66
N VAL A 17 6.01 12.39 -9.27
CA VAL A 17 5.64 12.44 -10.71
C VAL A 17 4.41 13.35 -10.97
N ARG A 18 3.80 13.94 -9.94
CA ARG A 18 2.75 14.96 -10.13
C ARG A 18 3.31 16.36 -10.03
N GLU A 19 3.41 17.04 -11.17
CA GLU A 19 3.35 18.49 -11.23
C GLU A 19 2.04 18.94 -10.56
N GLY A 20 2.14 19.73 -9.49
CA GLY A 20 0.98 20.43 -8.90
C GLY A 20 0.49 19.96 -7.53
N VAL A 21 1.21 19.10 -6.80
CA VAL A 21 0.92 18.88 -5.37
C VAL A 21 2.13 19.30 -4.55
N GLU A 22 1.96 20.32 -3.70
CA GLU A 22 2.97 20.85 -2.76
C GLU A 22 3.54 19.80 -1.77
N LEU A 23 3.06 18.55 -1.83
CA LEU A 23 3.60 17.41 -1.09
C LEU A 23 5.10 17.22 -1.35
N SER A 24 5.60 17.36 -2.58
CA SER A 24 7.02 17.11 -2.88
C SER A 24 7.99 18.10 -2.20
N ARG A 25 7.50 19.28 -1.82
CA ARG A 25 8.30 20.35 -1.19
C ARG A 25 8.27 20.26 0.34
N GLU A 26 7.16 19.81 0.92
CA GLU A 26 7.03 19.56 2.37
C GLU A 26 7.55 18.18 2.80
N LEU A 27 7.53 17.17 1.91
CA LEU A 27 7.92 15.80 2.27
C LEU A 27 9.46 15.59 2.36
N GLY A 28 10.28 16.51 1.84
CA GLY A 28 11.70 16.67 2.19
C GLY A 28 12.61 15.43 2.09
N ALA A 29 13.82 15.54 2.64
CA ALA A 29 14.82 14.46 2.69
C ALA A 29 14.34 13.21 3.45
N ASP A 30 13.34 13.36 4.32
CA ASP A 30 12.74 12.29 5.11
C ASP A 30 11.96 11.29 4.25
N LEU A 31 11.31 11.75 3.18
CA LEU A 31 10.60 10.86 2.25
C LEU A 31 11.56 9.88 1.55
N ARG A 32 12.77 10.33 1.17
CA ARG A 32 13.75 9.45 0.51
C ARG A 32 14.24 8.33 1.44
N ASN A 33 14.37 8.62 2.73
CA ASN A 33 14.72 7.64 3.77
C ASN A 33 13.57 6.66 4.09
N VAL A 34 12.34 7.01 3.71
CA VAL A 34 11.13 6.21 3.91
C VAL A 34 10.80 5.36 2.68
N ILE A 35 10.97 5.90 1.47
CA ILE A 35 10.71 5.22 0.20
C ILE A 35 11.69 4.06 -0.04
N GLY A 36 12.97 4.23 0.34
CA GLY A 36 14.04 3.27 0.02
C GLY A 36 14.03 1.93 0.76
N GLY A 37 12.91 1.51 1.36
CA GLY A 37 12.84 0.35 2.24
C GLY A 37 13.50 0.64 3.60
N SER A 38 12.90 0.13 4.68
CA SER A 38 13.37 0.43 6.06
C SER A 38 13.76 -0.83 6.84
N SER A 39 13.76 -2.00 6.19
CA SER A 39 13.81 -3.26 6.92
C SER A 39 15.21 -3.63 7.42
N LYS A 40 15.51 -3.23 8.67
CA LYS A 40 16.49 -3.94 9.52
C LYS A 40 16.04 -5.38 9.84
N HIS A 41 14.78 -5.74 9.54
CA HIS A 41 14.22 -7.09 9.66
C HIS A 41 14.32 -7.85 8.32
N ARG A 42 15.29 -8.76 8.21
CA ARG A 42 15.50 -9.60 7.00
C ARG A 42 14.28 -10.42 6.55
N SER A 43 13.28 -10.60 7.40
CA SER A 43 12.09 -11.42 7.10
C SER A 43 10.95 -10.65 6.44
N LEU A 44 10.87 -9.31 6.58
CA LEU A 44 9.76 -8.53 6.01
C LEU A 44 9.77 -8.51 4.48
N PRO A 45 10.92 -8.26 3.80
CA PRO A 45 10.96 -8.30 2.33
C PRO A 45 10.60 -9.67 1.77
N ARG A 46 11.00 -10.77 2.44
CA ARG A 46 10.69 -12.14 2.02
C ARG A 46 9.20 -12.43 2.11
N ALA A 47 8.56 -12.11 3.24
CA ALA A 47 7.13 -12.33 3.41
C ALA A 47 6.30 -11.52 2.39
N ILE A 48 6.74 -10.31 2.06
CA ILE A 48 6.09 -9.48 1.04
C ILE A 48 6.33 -10.04 -0.38
N ALA A 49 7.55 -10.49 -0.68
CA ALA A 49 7.85 -11.12 -1.97
C ALA A 49 7.01 -12.38 -2.22
N GLU A 50 6.75 -13.18 -1.18
CA GLU A 50 5.84 -14.34 -1.28
C GLU A 50 4.40 -13.91 -1.66
N PHE A 51 3.91 -12.75 -1.22
CA PHE A 51 2.63 -12.22 -1.70
C PHE A 51 2.66 -11.85 -3.18
N TYR A 52 3.77 -11.28 -3.64
CA TYR A 52 3.94 -10.86 -5.03
C TYR A 52 3.99 -12.07 -5.98
N GLU A 53 4.78 -13.09 -5.63
CA GLU A 53 4.87 -14.33 -6.40
C GLU A 53 3.52 -15.04 -6.52
N ASN A 54 2.78 -15.15 -5.41
CA ASN A 54 1.47 -15.83 -5.37
C ASN A 54 0.37 -15.14 -6.20
N THR A 55 0.61 -13.92 -6.67
CA THR A 55 -0.36 -13.09 -7.40
C THR A 55 0.13 -12.70 -8.80
N GLY A 56 1.33 -13.14 -9.18
CA GLY A 56 1.96 -12.80 -10.46
C GLY A 56 2.39 -11.33 -10.55
N PHE A 57 2.70 -10.68 -9.43
CA PHE A 57 3.22 -9.33 -9.40
C PHE A 57 4.75 -9.34 -9.50
N GLU A 58 5.30 -8.57 -10.44
CA GLU A 58 6.75 -8.37 -10.60
C GLU A 58 7.15 -7.04 -9.97
N ALA A 59 7.89 -7.10 -8.85
CA ALA A 59 8.41 -5.91 -8.20
C ALA A 59 9.62 -5.36 -8.96
N VAL A 60 9.58 -4.06 -9.28
CA VAL A 60 10.68 -3.35 -9.96
C VAL A 60 11.71 -2.81 -8.95
N GLU A 61 11.27 -2.49 -7.74
CA GLU A 61 12.10 -2.01 -6.63
C GLU A 61 12.08 -2.99 -5.45
N GLU A 62 12.71 -2.60 -4.34
CA GLU A 62 12.70 -3.37 -3.08
C GLU A 62 11.26 -3.75 -2.67
N PRO A 63 11.03 -5.00 -2.22
CA PRO A 63 9.67 -5.47 -1.95
C PRO A 63 8.92 -4.66 -0.89
N ASP A 64 9.63 -4.11 0.10
CA ASP A 64 9.09 -3.32 1.21
C ASP A 64 9.10 -1.80 0.95
N SER A 65 9.47 -1.35 -0.26
CA SER A 65 9.26 0.04 -0.68
C SER A 65 7.77 0.36 -0.69
N LEU A 66 7.39 1.51 -0.10
CA LEU A 66 5.99 1.96 -0.12
C LEU A 66 5.45 2.10 -1.55
N VAL A 67 6.30 2.48 -2.50
CA VAL A 67 5.92 2.58 -3.92
C VAL A 67 5.57 1.20 -4.46
N THR A 68 6.41 0.19 -4.22
CA THR A 68 6.17 -1.20 -4.63
C THR A 68 4.89 -1.73 -4.01
N MET A 69 4.71 -1.55 -2.71
CA MET A 69 3.53 -2.04 -1.99
C MET A 69 2.23 -1.37 -2.46
N LEU A 70 2.26 -0.06 -2.75
CA LEU A 70 1.11 0.68 -3.29
C LEU A 70 0.80 0.27 -4.74
N THR A 71 1.83 0.02 -5.55
CA THR A 71 1.66 -0.47 -6.92
C THR A 71 1.07 -1.88 -6.93
N PHE A 72 1.54 -2.73 -6.03
CA PHE A 72 1.01 -4.09 -5.85
C PHE A 72 -0.47 -4.08 -5.50
N ILE A 73 -0.87 -3.32 -4.48
CA ILE A 73 -2.28 -3.27 -4.09
C ILE A 73 -3.14 -2.61 -5.18
N ALA A 74 -2.60 -1.65 -5.95
CA ALA A 74 -3.29 -1.09 -7.12
C ALA A 74 -3.58 -2.15 -8.19
N GLN A 75 -2.65 -3.08 -8.45
CA GLN A 75 -2.89 -4.20 -9.35
C GLN A 75 -3.97 -5.14 -8.80
N LEU A 76 -3.87 -5.52 -7.53
CA LEU A 76 -4.85 -6.41 -6.90
C LEU A 76 -6.25 -5.79 -6.83
N ALA A 77 -6.36 -4.49 -6.59
CA ALA A 77 -7.63 -3.77 -6.48
C ALA A 77 -8.43 -3.72 -7.78
N ARG A 78 -7.89 -4.20 -8.90
CA ARG A 78 -8.62 -4.42 -10.17
C ARG A 78 -9.38 -5.73 -10.21
N GLN A 79 -9.16 -6.60 -9.22
CA GLN A 79 -9.78 -7.92 -9.13
C GLN A 79 -10.84 -7.90 -8.03
N ASP A 80 -12.11 -7.99 -8.44
CA ASP A 80 -13.26 -7.85 -7.54
C ASP A 80 -13.83 -9.19 -7.04
N SER A 81 -13.14 -10.31 -7.30
CA SER A 81 -13.56 -11.60 -6.76
C SER A 81 -13.17 -11.75 -5.29
N ILE A 82 -13.91 -12.59 -4.56
CA ILE A 82 -13.78 -12.76 -3.10
C ILE A 82 -12.34 -13.10 -2.68
N GLU A 83 -11.64 -13.96 -3.42
CA GLU A 83 -10.30 -14.42 -3.02
C GLU A 83 -9.25 -13.30 -3.12
N PRO A 84 -9.14 -12.55 -4.23
CA PRO A 84 -8.39 -11.31 -4.28
C PRO A 84 -8.76 -10.29 -3.19
N LEU A 85 -10.05 -10.11 -2.87
CA LEU A 85 -10.47 -9.18 -1.80
C LEU A 85 -9.91 -9.60 -0.44
N LYS A 86 -9.85 -10.91 -0.13
CA LYS A 86 -9.20 -11.41 1.10
C LYS A 86 -7.70 -11.13 1.09
N ILE A 87 -7.03 -11.35 -0.03
CA ILE A 87 -5.60 -11.08 -0.19
C ILE A 87 -5.31 -9.59 0.00
N GLN A 88 -6.10 -8.72 -0.63
CA GLN A 88 -6.03 -7.27 -0.45
C GLN A 88 -6.16 -6.89 1.02
N HIS A 89 -7.25 -7.30 1.68
CA HIS A 89 -7.48 -6.98 3.09
C HIS A 89 -6.35 -7.48 4.01
N ARG A 90 -5.85 -8.70 3.77
CA ARG A 90 -4.73 -9.26 4.53
C ARG A 90 -3.44 -8.45 4.31
N PHE A 91 -3.11 -8.14 3.06
CA PHE A 91 -1.91 -7.38 2.72
C PHE A 91 -1.95 -5.98 3.33
N LEU A 92 -3.09 -5.29 3.25
CA LEU A 92 -3.29 -3.98 3.86
C LEU A 92 -3.00 -4.02 5.36
N ARG A 93 -3.62 -4.96 6.08
CA ARG A 93 -3.51 -5.04 7.54
C ARG A 93 -2.15 -5.52 8.04
N VAL A 94 -1.55 -6.49 7.37
CA VAL A 94 -0.33 -7.15 7.85
C VAL A 94 0.93 -6.39 7.42
N HIS A 95 0.89 -5.74 6.26
CA HIS A 95 2.08 -5.12 5.69
C HIS A 95 1.90 -3.62 5.47
N LEU A 96 0.94 -3.17 4.65
CA LEU A 96 0.91 -1.77 4.22
C LEU A 96 0.58 -0.78 5.35
N ILE A 97 -0.41 -1.07 6.19
CA ILE A 97 -0.78 -0.21 7.33
C ILE A 97 0.36 -0.10 8.34
N PRO A 98 0.99 -1.20 8.81
CA PRO A 98 2.17 -1.10 9.68
C PRO A 98 3.31 -0.29 9.07
N THR A 99 3.63 -0.53 7.79
CA THR A 99 4.69 0.22 7.10
C THR A 99 4.36 1.72 7.01
N LEU A 100 3.13 2.08 6.66
CA LEU A 100 2.68 3.48 6.63
C LEU A 100 2.64 4.12 8.02
N THR A 101 2.27 3.37 9.06
CA THR A 101 2.27 3.88 10.44
C THR A 101 3.69 4.29 10.85
N HIS A 102 4.67 3.42 10.62
CA HIS A 102 6.08 3.72 10.87
C HIS A 102 6.61 4.86 9.99
N ALA A 103 6.16 4.92 8.73
CA ALA A 103 6.50 6.00 7.82
C ALA A 103 5.97 7.36 8.30
N VAL A 104 4.75 7.41 8.84
CA VAL A 104 4.12 8.62 9.39
C VAL A 104 4.88 9.14 10.63
N GLU A 105 5.41 8.25 11.47
CA GLU A 105 6.25 8.66 12.60
C GLU A 105 7.47 9.47 12.16
N LYS A 106 8.02 9.16 10.98
CA LYS A 106 9.16 9.87 10.38
C LYS A 106 8.74 11.05 9.50
N CYS A 107 7.59 10.95 8.85
CA CYS A 107 7.09 11.93 7.89
C CYS A 107 5.58 12.09 8.02
N GLN A 108 5.16 13.09 8.81
CA GLN A 108 3.74 13.34 9.10
C GLN A 108 2.90 13.65 7.85
N GLY A 109 3.52 14.13 6.76
CA GLY A 109 2.83 14.34 5.48
C GLY A 109 2.26 13.07 4.84
N LEU A 110 2.65 11.88 5.31
CA LEU A 110 2.06 10.61 4.89
C LEU A 110 0.79 10.22 5.64
N LYS A 111 0.36 11.00 6.65
CA LYS A 111 -0.83 10.70 7.43
C LYS A 111 -2.10 10.54 6.57
N PRO A 112 -2.36 11.38 5.54
CA PRO A 112 -3.51 11.17 4.66
C PRO A 112 -3.47 9.82 3.93
N PHE A 113 -2.29 9.29 3.64
CA PHE A 113 -2.13 8.00 2.95
C PHE A 113 -2.51 6.86 3.89
N LEU A 114 -2.06 6.94 5.15
CA LEU A 114 -2.44 5.99 6.18
C LEU A 114 -3.95 5.99 6.42
N ASP A 115 -4.57 7.16 6.55
CA ASP A 115 -6.01 7.27 6.82
C ASP A 115 -6.83 6.63 5.70
N ILE A 116 -6.50 6.91 4.43
CA ILE A 116 -7.13 6.29 3.25
C ILE A 116 -7.02 4.76 3.27
N VAL A 117 -5.81 4.24 3.57
CA VAL A 117 -5.56 2.79 3.55
C VAL A 117 -6.29 2.09 4.70
N VAL A 118 -6.39 2.73 5.87
CA VAL A 118 -7.14 2.21 7.01
C VAL A 118 -8.64 2.17 6.70
N GLU A 119 -9.17 3.22 6.08
CA GLU A 119 -10.58 3.26 5.65
C GLU A 119 -10.89 2.16 4.63
N ASP A 120 -10.03 1.98 3.62
CA ASP A 120 -10.22 0.93 2.60
C ASP A 120 -10.15 -0.48 3.21
N ALA A 121 -9.26 -0.72 4.16
CA ALA A 121 -9.22 -1.98 4.89
C ALA A 121 -10.52 -2.24 5.67
N GLY A 122 -11.10 -1.19 6.25
CA GLY A 122 -12.42 -1.25 6.90
C GLY A 122 -13.54 -1.59 5.93
N TYR A 123 -13.56 -0.94 4.76
CA TYR A 123 -14.51 -1.21 3.69
C TYR A 123 -14.41 -2.65 3.17
N LEU A 124 -13.20 -3.14 2.88
CA LEU A 124 -12.98 -4.52 2.46
C LEU A 124 -13.46 -5.54 3.50
N LYS A 125 -13.23 -5.27 4.78
CA LYS A 125 -13.72 -6.12 5.86
C LYS A 125 -15.25 -6.23 5.84
N GLN A 126 -15.96 -5.12 5.59
CA GLN A 126 -17.41 -5.12 5.52
C GLN A 126 -17.91 -5.97 4.35
N ILE A 127 -17.37 -5.76 3.14
CA ILE A 127 -17.72 -6.58 1.96
C ILE A 127 -17.51 -8.06 2.25
N LEU A 128 -16.33 -8.42 2.76
CA LEU A 128 -15.98 -9.81 3.05
C LEU A 128 -16.91 -10.44 4.09
N THR A 129 -17.39 -9.67 5.06
CA THR A 129 -18.33 -10.15 6.09
C THR A 129 -19.71 -10.44 5.49
N THR A 130 -20.24 -9.49 4.70
CA THR A 130 -21.56 -9.61 4.06
C THR A 130 -21.64 -10.76 3.05
N GLU A 131 -20.57 -10.98 2.28
CA GLU A 131 -20.46 -12.09 1.32
C GLU A 131 -20.36 -13.46 2.02
N THR A 132 -19.79 -13.55 3.24
CA THR A 132 -19.80 -14.79 4.03
C THR A 132 -21.14 -15.10 4.67
N GLU A 133 -21.95 -14.09 5.01
CA GLU A 133 -23.27 -14.27 5.63
C GLU A 133 -24.37 -14.60 4.59
N SER A 134 -24.09 -14.37 3.31
CA SER A 134 -25.01 -14.63 2.19
C SER A 134 -24.88 -16.03 1.58
N LYS A 135 -24.08 -16.92 2.19
CA LYS A 135 -23.88 -18.33 1.79
C LYS A 135 -24.36 -19.29 2.87
#